data_AF-A0A136N695-F1
#
_entry.id   AF-A0A136N695-F1
#
_cell.length_a   1.000
_cell.length_b   1.000
_cell.length_c   1.000
_cell.angle_alpha   90.00
_cell.angle_beta   90.00
_cell.angle_gamma   90.00
#
_symmetry.space_group_name_H-M   'P 1'
#
loop_
_entity.id
_entity.type
_entity.pdbx_description
1 polymer ?
#
loop_
_entity_poly.entity_id
_entity_poly.type
_entity_poly.pdbx_seq_one_letter_code
_entity_poly.pdbx_strand_id
1 'polypeptide(L)'
;MKDKSQWYRFISHGFIHGDMTHLLFNMLTLYFFGKNVEVIFFYLFGNIYIYPLFYLSALVFSSLPSYSKNKNNPHYSALGASGAVSAILFTTILFDPWQTILLKFIIPIPAILFAIGYVYYSHTMSKRGTDNIGHDAHLYGALFGIIFPVVFKPGLISIFIEQLSHPRFLN
;
A
#
# COMPACT_ATOMS: atom_id res chain seq x y z
N MET A 1 -7.45 8.32 -23.52
CA MET A 1 -8.59 7.85 -22.72
C MET A 1 -9.84 8.59 -23.19
N LYS A 2 -10.79 7.93 -23.87
CA LYS A 2 -11.99 8.62 -24.42
C LYS A 2 -13.32 7.89 -24.18
N ASP A 3 -13.30 6.73 -23.52
CA ASP A 3 -14.52 5.95 -23.31
C ASP A 3 -14.88 5.82 -21.83
N LYS A 4 -16.08 6.32 -21.48
CA LYS A 4 -16.63 6.34 -20.11
C LYS A 4 -17.07 4.94 -19.61
N SER A 5 -16.87 3.88 -20.40
CA SER A 5 -17.34 2.51 -20.15
C SER A 5 -16.25 1.54 -19.64
N GLN A 6 -15.05 2.02 -19.29
CA GLN A 6 -13.92 1.17 -18.93
C GLN A 6 -13.55 1.19 -17.44
N TRP A 7 -14.52 1.39 -16.55
CA TRP A 7 -14.31 1.36 -15.09
C TRP A 7 -13.66 0.05 -14.61
N TYR A 8 -13.97 -1.06 -15.27
CA TYR A 8 -13.37 -2.36 -14.98
C TYR A 8 -11.83 -2.35 -15.10
N ARG A 9 -11.24 -1.43 -15.87
CA ARG A 9 -9.77 -1.30 -16.01
C ARG A 9 -9.08 -0.82 -14.73
N PHE A 10 -9.77 -0.08 -13.86
CA PHE A 10 -9.25 0.29 -12.54
C PHE A 10 -9.14 -0.92 -11.60
N ILE A 11 -9.90 -1.99 -11.87
CA ILE A 11 -9.85 -3.24 -11.10
C ILE A 11 -8.94 -4.24 -11.81
N SER A 12 -9.11 -4.44 -13.13
CA SER A 12 -8.41 -5.46 -13.90
C SER A 12 -6.92 -5.19 -14.05
N HIS A 13 -6.47 -3.92 -13.97
CA HIS A 13 -5.04 -3.63 -13.95
C HIS A 13 -4.31 -4.21 -12.74
N GLY A 14 -5.04 -4.55 -11.67
CA GLY A 14 -4.47 -5.15 -10.46
C GLY A 14 -3.81 -6.50 -10.74
N PHE A 15 -4.21 -7.16 -11.83
CA PHE A 15 -3.79 -8.52 -12.17
C PHE A 15 -2.67 -8.57 -13.24
N ILE A 16 -2.34 -7.45 -13.88
CA ILE A 16 -1.26 -7.38 -14.89
C ILE A 16 0.02 -6.89 -14.21
N HIS A 17 1.07 -7.69 -14.26
CA HIS A 17 2.36 -7.37 -13.64
C HIS A 17 3.43 -7.17 -14.70
N GLY A 18 4.16 -6.03 -14.62
CA GLY A 18 5.16 -5.64 -15.61
C GLY A 18 6.44 -6.48 -15.59
N ASP A 19 6.72 -7.17 -14.48
CA ASP A 19 7.80 -8.16 -14.35
C ASP A 19 7.45 -9.23 -13.29
N MET A 20 8.04 -10.41 -13.41
CA MET A 20 7.80 -11.55 -12.50
C MET A 20 8.25 -11.25 -11.06
N THR A 21 9.30 -10.47 -10.88
CA THR A 21 9.84 -10.06 -9.58
C THR A 21 8.84 -9.18 -8.83
N HIS A 22 8.24 -8.20 -9.51
CA HIS A 22 7.19 -7.33 -8.97
C HIS A 22 5.96 -8.13 -8.55
N LEU A 23 5.52 -9.09 -9.37
CA LEU A 23 4.43 -10.01 -9.00
C LEU A 23 4.78 -10.80 -7.74
N LEU A 24 5.96 -11.39 -7.70
CA LEU A 24 6.43 -12.17 -6.56
C LEU A 24 6.41 -11.34 -5.27
N PHE A 25 6.97 -10.12 -5.31
CA PHE A 25 6.97 -9.22 -4.15
C PHE A 25 5.56 -8.83 -3.71
N ASN A 26 4.64 -8.56 -4.64
CA ASN A 26 3.25 -8.28 -4.31
C ASN A 26 2.58 -9.46 -3.61
N MET A 27 2.71 -10.66 -4.18
CA MET A 27 2.07 -11.86 -3.64
C MET A 27 2.65 -12.25 -2.28
N LEU A 28 3.96 -12.15 -2.10
CA LEU A 28 4.59 -12.42 -0.80
C LEU A 28 4.14 -11.39 0.25
N THR A 29 4.05 -10.11 -0.11
CA THR A 29 3.53 -9.09 0.81
C THR A 29 2.08 -9.40 1.21
N LEU A 30 1.23 -9.78 0.26
CA LEU A 30 -0.15 -10.20 0.56
C LEU A 30 -0.20 -11.45 1.44
N TYR A 31 0.66 -12.43 1.20
CA TYR A 31 0.74 -13.65 1.97
C TYR A 31 1.12 -13.37 3.43
N PHE A 32 2.15 -12.56 3.67
CA PHE A 32 2.62 -12.27 5.03
C PHE A 32 1.72 -11.30 5.81
N PHE A 33 1.14 -10.31 5.14
CA PHE A 33 0.46 -9.19 5.82
C PHE A 33 -1.04 -9.12 5.56
N GLY A 34 -1.52 -9.59 4.41
CA GLY A 34 -2.93 -9.48 4.02
C GLY A 34 -3.87 -10.16 5.01
N LYS A 35 -3.54 -11.39 5.44
CA LYS A 35 -4.35 -12.12 6.42
C LYS A 35 -4.39 -11.42 7.78
N ASN A 36 -3.27 -10.85 8.21
CA ASN A 36 -3.19 -10.13 9.48
C ASN A 36 -4.06 -8.87 9.45
N VAL A 37 -4.02 -8.09 8.36
CA VAL A 37 -4.87 -6.91 8.19
C VAL A 37 -6.35 -7.28 8.12
N GLU A 38 -6.71 -8.37 7.42
CA GLU A 38 -8.08 -8.89 7.40
C GLU A 38 -8.61 -9.18 8.81
N VAL A 39 -7.80 -9.87 9.63
CA VAL A 39 -8.14 -10.21 11.02
C VAL A 39 -8.23 -8.94 11.89
N ILE A 40 -7.27 -8.02 11.78
CA ILE A 40 -7.30 -6.74 12.50
C ILE A 40 -8.58 -5.97 12.17
N PHE A 41 -8.95 -5.88 10.89
CA PHE A 41 -10.14 -5.15 10.47
C PHE A 41 -11.42 -5.83 10.95
N PHE A 42 -11.46 -7.17 10.94
CA PHE A 42 -12.59 -7.90 11.52
C PHE A 42 -12.76 -7.57 13.01
N TYR A 43 -11.69 -7.56 13.81
CA TYR A 43 -11.77 -7.20 15.23
C TYR A 43 -12.12 -5.71 15.45
N LEU A 44 -11.60 -4.82 14.59
CA LEU A 44 -11.79 -3.37 14.74
C LEU A 44 -13.20 -2.91 14.35
N PHE A 45 -13.81 -3.57 13.36
CA PHE A 45 -15.07 -3.14 12.74
C PHE A 45 -16.21 -4.17 12.85
N GLY A 46 -15.93 -5.40 13.26
CA GLY A 46 -16.92 -6.48 13.39
C GLY A 46 -17.50 -6.96 12.05
N ASN A 47 -16.85 -6.66 10.92
CA ASN A 47 -17.40 -6.90 9.59
C ASN A 47 -16.33 -7.37 8.60
N ILE A 48 -16.51 -8.59 8.07
CA ILE A 48 -15.58 -9.23 7.13
C ILE A 48 -15.48 -8.49 5.78
N TYR A 49 -16.49 -7.72 5.39
CA TYR A 49 -16.49 -6.98 4.12
C TYR A 49 -15.60 -5.73 4.11
N ILE A 50 -15.09 -5.31 5.28
CA ILE A 50 -14.26 -4.10 5.37
C ILE A 50 -12.89 -4.31 4.72
N TYR A 51 -12.29 -5.49 4.87
CA TYR A 51 -11.01 -5.80 4.22
C TYR A 51 -11.07 -5.77 2.69
N PRO A 52 -12.00 -6.47 2.01
CA PRO A 52 -12.10 -6.38 0.55
C PRO A 52 -12.50 -4.97 0.08
N LEU A 53 -13.37 -4.27 0.82
CA LEU A 53 -13.70 -2.87 0.51
C LEU A 53 -12.46 -1.97 0.60
N PHE A 54 -11.67 -2.10 1.66
CA PHE A 54 -10.40 -1.40 1.84
C PHE A 54 -9.44 -1.69 0.69
N TYR A 55 -9.26 -2.95 0.33
CA TYR A 55 -8.36 -3.34 -0.75
C TYR A 55 -8.79 -2.76 -2.11
N LEU A 56 -10.07 -2.90 -2.46
CA LEU A 56 -10.62 -2.38 -3.71
C LEU A 56 -10.60 -0.85 -3.77
N SER A 57 -10.92 -0.18 -2.66
CA SER A 57 -10.80 1.28 -2.59
C SER A 57 -9.35 1.73 -2.68
N ALA A 58 -8.40 1.03 -2.06
CA ALA A 58 -6.98 1.32 -2.20
C ALA A 58 -6.48 1.21 -3.65
N LEU A 59 -6.96 0.22 -4.43
CA LEU A 59 -6.66 0.13 -5.87
C LEU A 59 -7.11 1.38 -6.64
N VAL A 60 -8.32 1.85 -6.35
CA VAL A 60 -8.87 3.06 -6.99
C VAL A 60 -8.11 4.31 -6.53
N PHE A 61 -7.95 4.51 -5.21
CA PHE A 61 -7.31 5.71 -4.66
C PHE A 61 -5.85 5.85 -5.09
N SER A 62 -5.08 4.75 -5.07
CA SER A 62 -3.68 4.76 -5.48
C SER A 62 -3.49 5.05 -6.97
N SER A 63 -4.47 4.76 -7.83
CA SER A 63 -4.37 5.02 -9.28
C SER A 63 -4.77 6.45 -9.68
N LEU A 64 -5.44 7.22 -8.81
CA LEU A 64 -5.90 8.60 -9.10
C LEU A 64 -4.79 9.56 -9.56
N PRO A 65 -3.60 9.63 -8.92
CA PRO A 65 -2.56 10.58 -9.32
C PRO A 65 -2.03 10.26 -10.71
N SER A 66 -1.78 8.99 -10.96
CA SER A 66 -1.30 8.49 -12.24
C SER A 66 -2.31 8.70 -13.36
N TYR A 67 -3.60 8.44 -13.08
CA TYR A 67 -4.69 8.74 -13.99
C TYR A 67 -4.75 10.23 -14.33
N SER A 68 -4.68 11.11 -13.32
CA SER A 68 -4.72 12.56 -13.52
C SER A 68 -3.57 13.06 -14.42
N LYS A 69 -2.34 12.57 -14.20
CA LYS A 69 -1.15 12.91 -14.98
C LYS A 69 -1.19 12.38 -16.41
N ASN A 70 -1.74 11.19 -16.61
CA ASN A 70 -1.68 10.48 -17.89
C ASN A 70 -3.03 10.38 -18.62
N LYS A 71 -4.06 11.12 -18.20
CA LYS A 71 -5.41 11.06 -18.80
C LYS A 71 -5.44 11.25 -20.32
N ASN A 72 -4.49 12.04 -20.83
CA ASN A 72 -4.36 12.36 -22.25
C ASN A 72 -3.34 11.48 -22.99
N ASN A 73 -2.64 10.57 -22.30
CA ASN A 73 -1.65 9.68 -22.89
C ASN A 73 -2.30 8.33 -23.25
N PRO A 74 -2.60 8.04 -24.53
CA PRO A 74 -3.24 6.80 -24.94
C PRO A 74 -2.33 5.56 -24.79
N HIS A 75 -1.03 5.75 -24.63
CA HIS A 75 -0.06 4.66 -24.42
C HIS A 75 0.12 4.32 -22.93
N TYR A 76 -0.50 5.08 -22.03
CA TYR A 76 -0.42 4.83 -20.59
C TYR A 76 -1.43 3.77 -20.14
N SER A 77 -0.92 2.69 -19.57
CA SER A 77 -1.72 1.72 -18.81
C SER A 77 -1.44 1.93 -17.33
N ALA A 78 -2.47 2.29 -16.55
CA ALA A 78 -2.39 2.17 -15.10
C ALA A 78 -2.14 0.69 -14.79
N LEU A 79 -1.05 0.37 -14.10
CA LEU A 79 -0.59 -1.00 -13.88
C LEU A 79 -0.43 -1.25 -12.38
N GLY A 80 -0.97 -2.39 -11.93
CA GLY A 80 -0.53 -3.08 -10.73
C GLY A 80 -1.46 -2.97 -9.53
N ALA A 81 -1.61 -4.09 -8.82
CA ALA A 81 -2.21 -4.15 -7.49
C ALA A 81 -1.33 -3.50 -6.41
N SER A 82 -0.12 -3.08 -6.77
CA SER A 82 0.92 -2.70 -5.82
C SER A 82 0.53 -1.51 -4.94
N GLY A 83 -0.29 -0.57 -5.41
CA GLY A 83 -0.84 0.49 -4.56
C GLY A 83 -1.70 -0.05 -3.40
N ALA A 84 -2.56 -1.05 -3.66
CA ALA A 84 -3.33 -1.70 -2.61
C ALA A 84 -2.47 -2.58 -1.70
N VAL A 85 -1.43 -3.20 -2.26
CA VAL A 85 -0.42 -3.93 -1.46
C VAL A 85 0.35 -2.97 -0.54
N SER A 86 0.73 -1.78 -1.02
CA SER A 86 1.32 -0.72 -0.18
C SER A 86 0.37 -0.28 0.92
N ALA A 87 -0.94 -0.20 0.64
CA ALA A 87 -1.94 0.12 1.65
C ALA A 87 -1.99 -0.95 2.76
N ILE A 88 -1.98 -2.24 2.41
CA ILE A 88 -1.89 -3.35 3.38
C ILE A 88 -0.62 -3.22 4.21
N LEU A 89 0.53 -3.02 3.55
CA LEU A 89 1.81 -2.92 4.25
C LEU A 89 1.83 -1.75 5.25
N PHE A 90 1.38 -0.57 4.85
CA PHE A 90 1.35 0.60 5.73
C PHE A 90 0.28 0.51 6.81
N THR A 91 -0.82 -0.21 6.57
CA THR A 91 -1.77 -0.57 7.63
C THR A 91 -1.07 -1.44 8.67
N THR A 92 -0.32 -2.47 8.25
CA THR A 92 0.43 -3.32 9.17
C THR A 92 1.44 -2.52 9.99
N ILE A 93 2.14 -1.57 9.38
CA ILE A 93 3.09 -0.68 10.08
C ILE A 93 2.38 0.24 11.08
N LEU A 94 1.17 0.71 10.78
CA LEU A 94 0.36 1.51 11.71
C LEU A 94 0.00 0.72 12.98
N PHE A 95 -0.25 -0.59 12.87
CA PHE A 95 -0.63 -1.42 14.03
C PHE A 95 0.55 -2.01 14.80
N ASP A 96 1.69 -2.20 14.13
CA ASP A 96 2.93 -2.67 14.76
C ASP A 96 4.17 -2.04 14.09
N PRO A 97 4.58 -0.83 14.48
CA PRO A 97 5.70 -0.12 13.87
C PRO A 97 7.06 -0.78 14.10
N TRP A 98 7.18 -1.62 15.12
CA TRP A 98 8.43 -2.26 15.51
C TRP A 98 8.53 -3.71 15.10
N GLN A 99 7.50 -4.28 14.45
CA GLN A 99 7.62 -5.62 13.87
C GLN A 99 8.78 -5.68 12.87
N THR A 100 9.40 -6.85 12.78
CA THR A 100 10.47 -7.09 11.81
C THR A 100 9.88 -7.37 10.44
N ILE A 101 10.30 -6.60 9.44
CA ILE A 101 10.04 -6.85 8.02
C ILE A 101 11.35 -7.26 7.37
N LEU A 102 11.33 -8.31 6.55
CA LEU A 102 12.49 -8.73 5.78
C LEU A 102 12.57 -7.94 4.46
N LEU A 103 13.47 -6.96 4.40
CA LEU A 103 13.79 -6.26 3.16
C LEU A 103 14.37 -7.25 2.15
N LYS A 104 13.73 -7.35 0.98
CA LYS A 104 14.04 -8.35 -0.06
C LYS A 104 14.07 -9.80 0.47
N PHE A 105 13.33 -10.08 1.55
CA PHE A 105 13.31 -11.39 2.24
C PHE A 105 14.65 -11.83 2.83
N ILE A 106 15.62 -10.93 2.97
CA ILE A 106 16.98 -11.25 3.43
C ILE A 106 17.34 -10.44 4.68
N ILE A 107 17.11 -9.12 4.65
CA ILE A 107 17.63 -8.22 5.67
C ILE A 107 16.49 -7.86 6.64
N PRO A 108 16.53 -8.31 7.91
CA PRO A 108 15.53 -7.93 8.90
C PRO A 108 15.69 -6.46 9.28
N ILE A 109 14.61 -5.68 9.15
CA ILE A 109 14.56 -4.30 9.60
C ILE A 109 13.23 -4.00 10.29
N PRO A 110 13.20 -3.07 11.28
CA PRO A 110 11.95 -2.59 11.85
C PRO A 110 11.04 -1.98 10.78
N ALA A 111 9.75 -2.30 10.87
CA ALA A 111 8.69 -1.84 9.99
C ALA A 111 8.68 -0.32 9.78
N ILE A 112 8.85 0.46 10.85
CA ILE A 112 8.90 1.93 10.75
C ILE A 112 10.10 2.43 9.95
N LEU A 113 11.27 1.78 10.08
CA LEU A 113 12.45 2.13 9.29
C LEU A 113 12.27 1.75 7.82
N PHE A 114 11.64 0.60 7.56
CA PHE A 114 11.20 0.25 6.21
C PHE A 114 10.28 1.33 5.63
N ALA A 115 9.28 1.79 6.41
CA ALA A 115 8.31 2.80 5.97
C ALA A 115 8.99 4.10 5.54
N ILE A 116 9.92 4.61 6.35
CA ILE A 116 10.67 5.85 6.06
C ILE A 116 11.48 5.69 4.77
N GLY A 117 12.25 4.60 4.66
CA GLY A 117 13.03 4.30 3.46
C GLY A 117 12.16 4.15 2.21
N TYR A 118 11.02 3.47 2.34
CA TYR A 118 10.04 3.27 1.28
C TYR A 118 9.46 4.59 0.76
N VAL A 119 9.03 5.47 1.66
CA VAL A 119 8.50 6.80 1.31
C VAL A 119 9.57 7.64 0.61
N TYR A 120 10.78 7.69 1.18
CA TYR A 120 11.90 8.44 0.60
C TYR A 120 12.26 7.95 -0.81
N TYR A 121 12.40 6.63 -0.96
CA TYR A 121 12.71 6.01 -2.25
C TYR A 121 11.61 6.25 -3.28
N SER A 122 10.34 5.99 -2.93
CA SER A 122 9.19 6.15 -3.83
C SER A 122 9.03 7.61 -4.27
N HIS A 123 9.19 8.56 -3.35
CA HIS A 123 9.14 9.98 -3.68
C HIS A 123 10.27 10.40 -4.65
N THR A 124 11.48 9.90 -4.41
CA THR A 124 12.64 10.24 -5.24
C THR A 124 12.53 9.64 -6.64
N MET A 125 12.10 8.38 -6.76
CA MET A 125 11.95 7.72 -8.06
C MET A 125 10.78 8.26 -8.87
N SER A 126 9.66 8.61 -8.22
CA SER A 126 8.52 9.29 -8.88
C SER A 126 8.96 10.56 -9.62
N LYS A 127 9.89 11.34 -9.05
CA LYS A 127 10.44 12.55 -9.69
C LYS A 127 11.39 12.28 -10.84
N ARG A 128 12.10 11.14 -10.82
CA ARG A 128 13.09 10.78 -11.85
C ARG A 128 12.44 10.21 -13.10
N GLY A 129 11.32 9.50 -12.98
CA GLY A 129 10.59 8.94 -14.12
C GLY A 129 11.43 7.97 -14.98
N THR A 130 12.47 7.39 -14.39
CA THR A 130 13.49 6.59 -15.10
C THR A 130 13.08 5.13 -15.30
N ASP A 131 12.00 4.68 -14.66
CA ASP A 131 11.44 3.34 -14.81
C ASP A 131 9.94 3.39 -15.10
N ASN A 132 9.39 2.30 -15.63
CA ASN A 132 7.94 2.17 -15.91
C ASN A 132 7.14 1.80 -14.63
N ILE A 133 7.66 2.13 -13.44
CA ILE A 133 7.04 1.76 -12.14
C ILE A 133 6.21 2.94 -11.64
N GLY A 134 4.97 2.66 -11.24
CA GLY A 134 4.05 3.64 -10.65
C GLY A 134 4.41 4.03 -9.21
N HIS A 135 5.56 4.64 -8.97
CA HIS A 135 6.00 5.06 -7.62
C HIS A 135 5.04 6.02 -6.93
N ASP A 136 4.30 6.82 -7.69
CA ASP A 136 3.19 7.61 -7.14
C ASP A 136 2.07 6.72 -6.59
N ALA A 137 1.68 5.66 -7.31
CA ALA A 137 0.63 4.76 -6.85
C ALA A 137 1.01 4.07 -5.54
N HIS A 138 2.28 3.69 -5.39
CA HIS A 138 2.83 3.16 -4.15
C HIS A 138 2.71 4.14 -2.98
N LEU A 139 3.09 5.41 -3.18
CA LEU A 139 3.05 6.43 -2.13
C LEU A 139 1.61 6.76 -1.71
N TYR A 140 0.69 6.87 -2.67
CA TYR A 140 -0.72 7.13 -2.37
C TYR A 140 -1.42 5.91 -1.77
N GLY A 141 -1.03 4.70 -2.17
CA GLY A 141 -1.44 3.47 -1.52
C GLY A 141 -1.00 3.40 -0.05
N ALA A 142 0.28 3.68 0.21
CA ALA A 142 0.82 3.78 1.56
C ALA A 142 0.05 4.81 2.43
N LEU A 143 -0.20 5.99 1.89
CA LEU A 143 -0.99 7.03 2.55
C LEU A 143 -2.42 6.56 2.84
N PHE A 144 -3.08 5.92 1.87
CA PHE A 144 -4.43 5.39 2.03
C PHE A 144 -4.50 4.31 3.12
N GLY A 145 -3.48 3.43 3.20
CA GLY A 145 -3.35 2.41 4.24
C GLY A 145 -3.36 2.97 5.66
N ILE A 146 -2.79 4.16 5.86
CA ILE A 146 -2.83 4.84 7.16
C ILE A 146 -4.17 5.55 7.36
N ILE A 147 -4.61 6.33 6.37
CA ILE A 147 -5.78 7.21 6.50
C ILE A 147 -7.06 6.41 6.68
N PHE A 148 -7.27 5.34 5.92
CA PHE A 148 -8.52 4.59 5.92
C PHE A 148 -8.94 4.14 7.34
N PRO A 149 -8.13 3.35 8.09
CA PRO A 149 -8.51 2.93 9.44
C PRO A 149 -8.57 4.11 10.42
N VAL A 150 -7.69 5.11 10.29
CA VAL A 150 -7.64 6.29 11.17
C VAL A 150 -8.90 7.16 11.07
N VAL A 151 -9.47 7.33 9.87
CA VAL A 151 -10.71 8.11 9.68
C VAL A 151 -11.87 7.52 10.49
N PHE A 152 -11.97 6.19 10.56
CA PHE A 152 -13.03 5.52 11.33
C PHE A 152 -12.67 5.35 12.82
N LYS A 153 -11.38 5.29 13.15
CA LYS A 153 -10.86 5.09 14.51
C LYS A 153 -9.70 6.04 14.79
N PRO A 154 -9.96 7.34 15.06
CA PRO A 154 -8.89 8.34 15.22
C PRO A 154 -7.90 8.04 16.35
N GLY A 155 -8.34 7.32 17.39
CA GLY A 155 -7.49 6.89 18.52
C GLY A 155 -6.31 5.99 18.11
N LEU A 156 -6.33 5.39 16.91
CA LEU A 156 -5.20 4.65 16.36
C LEU A 156 -3.93 5.51 16.25
N ILE A 157 -4.06 6.83 16.04
CA ILE A 157 -2.91 7.74 16.01
C ILE A 157 -2.20 7.75 17.37
N SER A 158 -2.96 7.88 18.45
CA SER A 158 -2.41 7.92 19.81
C SER A 158 -1.71 6.60 20.16
N ILE A 159 -2.35 5.47 19.82
CA ILE A 159 -1.77 4.13 20.03
C ILE A 159 -0.48 3.98 19.22
N PHE A 160 -0.46 4.41 17.96
CA PHE A 160 0.74 4.34 17.12
C PHE A 160 1.89 5.18 17.69
N ILE A 161 1.61 6.41 18.16
CA ILE A 161 2.61 7.28 18.79
C ILE A 161 3.15 6.64 20.07
N GLU A 162 2.27 6.07 20.90
CA GLU A 162 2.67 5.36 22.11
C GLU A 162 3.53 4.13 21.80
N GLN A 163 3.18 3.35 20.78
CA GLN A 163 4.02 2.24 20.33
C GLN A 163 5.39 2.74 19.86
N LEU A 164 5.44 3.84 19.11
CA LEU A 164 6.70 4.45 18.65
C LEU A 164 7.59 4.92 19.79
N SER A 165 7.04 5.36 20.94
CA SER A 165 7.87 5.75 22.08
C SER A 165 8.48 4.58 22.85
N HIS A 166 8.11 3.33 22.52
CA HIS A 166 8.58 2.12 23.21
C HIS A 166 9.17 1.09 22.22
N PRO A 167 10.39 1.30 21.68
CA PRO A 167 11.02 0.38 20.75
C PRO A 167 11.29 -0.99 21.40
N ARG A 168 10.74 -2.07 20.82
CA ARG A 168 10.79 -3.43 21.41
C ARG A 168 12.17 -4.09 21.43
N PHE A 169 13.17 -3.54 20.73
CA PHE A 169 14.55 -4.03 20.76
C PHE A 169 15.41 -3.38 21.85
N LEU A 170 14.85 -2.46 22.63
CA LEU A 170 15.51 -1.83 23.78
C LEU A 170 15.10 -2.44 25.14
N ASN A 171 14.23 -3.46 25.12
CA ASN A 171 13.74 -4.17 26.30
C ASN A 171 14.31 -5.58 26.38
#